data_AF-A0A9P5ZKL0-F1
#
_entry.id   AF-A0A9P5ZKL0-F1
#
_cell.length_a   1.000
_cell.length_b   1.000
_cell.length_c   1.000
_cell.angle_alpha   90.00
_cell.angle_beta   90.00
_cell.angle_gamma   90.00
#
_symmetry.space_group_name_H-M   'P 1'
#
loop_
_entity.id
_entity.type
_entity.pdbx_description
1 polymer ?
#
loop_
_entity_poly.entity_id
_entity_poly.type
_entity_poly.pdbx_seq_one_letter_code
_entity_poly.pdbx_strand_id
1 'polypeptide(L)'
;MRVLKAHTLPSLSLYGDRISNIDSTTTKEDLASHFLSKGLLFSQGERAVLFTSTDGAHKLAMVSFRDHDHFKRALTLPISDRMVEGRVLNIDEDFDGLTVLSEGTQVEIVALHGLNGHAFRSWEFPDTGFMWLRDHLPEQVPTARIMLYGYNANVIGDVSTGRLRTFAETFLERLRYVREKSSQRPLILLAHSMGGLVVKQALLTANTRADGQFNSILNSVRGVVFVGTPHRGGNGVDGAKFVANFVRAFNVDVRYDLIKSLDPGSMVLFDLTDDFRQLIAAKGIEIATLFETKKTRFVSKFLFGSSIWIVEEQSAILGATGERKVSINADHANLCKFSHAADSSLAATVQVVKEFCKDCVPTITALDHTTQPPPPEGLKYVCLSDPDKLDDSTRYPVLILGKYEYWALSHIDNRYAMTVLAYDDQKDIAGRWTKTGARYVHHIEYDEGNRQVRFVGQASHAITFGVAELKVTKSARFG
;
A
#
# COMPACT_ATOMS: atom_id res chain seq x y z
N MET A 1 41.11 19.84 35.57
CA MET A 1 39.93 18.96 35.44
C MET A 1 39.53 18.95 33.97
N ARG A 2 40.01 17.96 33.20
CA ARG A 2 39.74 17.85 31.75
C ARG A 2 38.35 17.25 31.56
N VAL A 3 37.43 18.03 30.98
CA VAL A 3 36.11 17.55 30.60
C VAL A 3 36.29 16.63 29.39
N LEU A 4 36.01 15.34 29.57
CA LEU A 4 35.99 14.34 28.52
C LEU A 4 34.92 14.73 27.49
N LYS A 5 35.34 14.85 26.23
CA LYS A 5 34.42 14.94 25.09
C LYS A 5 33.57 13.68 25.07
N ALA A 6 32.24 13.85 25.10
CA ALA A 6 31.32 12.78 24.76
C ALA A 6 31.58 12.38 23.30
N HIS A 7 32.22 11.24 23.10
CA HIS A 7 32.24 10.57 21.81
C HIS A 7 30.79 10.14 21.53
N THR A 8 30.17 10.76 20.53
CA THR A 8 28.97 10.21 19.90
C THR A 8 29.27 8.79 19.44
N LEU A 9 28.61 7.82 20.07
CA LEU A 9 28.59 6.44 19.60
C LEU A 9 28.11 6.42 18.13
N PRO A 10 28.70 5.58 17.27
CA PRO A 10 28.15 5.40 15.93
C PRO A 10 26.72 4.87 16.07
N SER A 11 25.77 5.52 15.39
CA SER A 11 24.39 5.09 15.28
C SER A 11 24.34 3.63 14.82
N LEU A 12 23.65 2.77 15.58
CA LEU A 12 23.30 1.40 15.21
C LEU A 12 22.24 1.42 14.09
N SER A 13 22.61 1.97 12.93
CA SER A 13 21.86 1.76 11.70
C SER A 13 21.99 0.28 11.35
N LEU A 14 20.91 -0.50 11.50
CA LEU A 14 20.86 -1.84 10.95
C LEU A 14 20.74 -1.70 9.43
N TYR A 15 21.80 -2.02 8.69
CA TYR A 15 21.77 -1.98 7.23
C TYR A 15 21.03 -3.25 6.77
N GLY A 16 19.78 -3.07 6.36
CA GLY A 16 19.02 -4.12 5.68
C GLY A 16 19.39 -4.15 4.20
N ASP A 17 19.79 -5.31 3.70
CA ASP A 17 20.18 -5.52 2.30
C ASP A 17 19.23 -6.45 1.59
N ARG A 18 19.06 -6.20 0.29
CA ARG A 18 18.30 -7.07 -0.58
C ARG A 18 19.26 -8.08 -1.22
N ILE A 19 19.08 -9.36 -0.90
CA ILE A 19 19.79 -10.46 -1.53
C ILE A 19 18.84 -11.19 -2.47
N SER A 20 19.25 -11.35 -3.72
CA SER A 20 18.46 -12.01 -4.76
C SER A 20 19.27 -13.04 -5.53
N ASN A 21 18.59 -13.74 -6.46
CA ASN A 21 19.12 -14.91 -7.18
C ASN A 21 19.49 -16.09 -6.25
N ILE A 22 18.79 -16.19 -5.12
CA ILE A 22 18.92 -17.31 -4.19
C ILE A 22 18.13 -18.49 -4.76
N ASP A 23 18.63 -19.72 -4.65
CA ASP A 23 17.86 -20.87 -5.09
C ASP A 23 16.60 -21.06 -4.23
N SER A 24 15.52 -21.52 -4.84
CA SER A 24 14.29 -21.88 -4.16
C SER A 24 14.48 -22.91 -3.01
N THR A 25 15.52 -23.75 -3.06
CA THR A 25 15.80 -24.73 -1.99
C THR A 25 16.59 -24.16 -0.82
N THR A 26 17.34 -23.07 -1.01
CA THR A 26 18.22 -22.50 0.02
C THR A 26 17.42 -22.11 1.27
N THR A 27 17.85 -22.59 2.43
CA THR A 27 17.26 -22.27 3.74
C THR A 27 17.87 -21.01 4.36
N LYS A 28 17.30 -20.55 5.49
CA LYS A 28 17.85 -19.38 6.20
C LYS A 28 19.21 -19.72 6.79
N GLU A 29 19.35 -20.95 7.28
CA GLU A 29 20.53 -21.52 7.87
C GLU A 29 21.66 -21.66 6.84
N ASP A 30 21.34 -22.06 5.61
CA ASP A 30 22.33 -22.14 4.52
C ASP A 30 22.91 -20.76 4.19
N LEU A 31 22.03 -19.77 3.99
CA LEU A 31 22.44 -18.41 3.66
C LEU A 31 23.21 -17.76 4.82
N ALA A 32 22.75 -17.98 6.06
CA ALA A 32 23.42 -17.50 7.26
C ALA A 32 24.81 -18.13 7.42
N SER A 33 24.90 -19.45 7.29
CA SER A 33 26.16 -20.19 7.41
C SER A 33 27.16 -19.77 6.33
N HIS A 34 26.68 -19.53 5.11
CA HIS A 34 27.51 -19.03 4.01
C HIS A 34 28.19 -17.70 4.38
N PHE A 35 27.43 -16.68 4.78
CA PHE A 35 28.00 -15.38 5.14
C PHE A 35 28.86 -15.44 6.42
N LEU A 36 28.46 -16.24 7.42
CA LEU A 36 29.27 -16.47 8.62
C LEU A 36 30.64 -17.06 8.27
N SER A 37 30.70 -17.98 7.30
CA SER A 37 31.97 -18.56 6.81
C SER A 37 32.89 -17.51 6.16
N LYS A 38 32.34 -16.38 5.68
CA LYS A 38 33.07 -15.23 5.15
C LYS A 38 33.41 -14.18 6.21
N GLY A 39 33.18 -14.50 7.49
CA GLY A 39 33.38 -13.58 8.61
C GLY A 39 32.42 -12.40 8.56
N LEU A 40 31.22 -12.60 8.00
CA LEU A 40 30.14 -11.63 7.96
C LEU A 40 29.13 -11.96 9.05
N LEU A 41 28.99 -11.05 9.99
CA LEU A 41 28.19 -11.25 11.19
C LEU A 41 26.86 -10.50 11.02
N PHE A 42 25.80 -11.09 11.55
CA PHE A 42 24.45 -10.51 11.48
C PHE A 42 24.09 -9.72 12.73
N SER A 43 23.05 -8.89 12.59
CA SER A 43 22.35 -8.29 13.72
C SER A 43 21.79 -9.37 14.65
N GLN A 44 21.79 -9.14 15.96
CA GLN A 44 21.20 -10.10 16.90
C GLN A 44 19.66 -10.13 16.77
N GLY A 45 19.08 -11.34 16.77
CA GLY A 45 17.62 -11.56 16.75
C GLY A 45 17.14 -12.41 15.56
N GLU A 46 15.87 -12.81 15.58
CA GLU A 46 15.23 -13.69 14.58
C GLU A 46 15.13 -13.09 13.15
N ARG A 47 15.54 -11.83 13.00
CA ARG A 47 15.34 -11.01 11.79
C ARG A 47 16.60 -10.79 10.95
N ALA A 48 17.68 -11.49 11.29
CA ALA A 48 18.96 -11.43 10.58
C ALA A 48 18.85 -11.84 9.10
N VAL A 49 18.04 -12.84 8.79
CA VAL A 49 17.76 -13.32 7.43
C VAL A 49 16.26 -13.59 7.29
N LEU A 50 15.61 -12.87 6.37
CA LEU A 50 14.19 -12.96 6.14
C LEU A 50 13.90 -13.14 4.65
N PHE A 51 13.45 -14.34 4.26
CA PHE A 51 12.95 -14.58 2.91
C PHE A 51 11.59 -13.91 2.73
N THR A 52 11.43 -13.18 1.63
CA THR A 52 10.22 -12.37 1.40
C THR A 52 9.47 -12.71 0.13
N SER A 53 10.07 -13.45 -0.81
CA SER A 53 9.35 -13.91 -1.99
C SER A 53 10.01 -15.12 -2.65
N THR A 54 9.18 -15.92 -3.31
CA THR A 54 9.59 -17.00 -4.21
C THR A 54 8.98 -16.73 -5.59
N ASP A 55 9.79 -16.32 -6.57
CA ASP A 55 9.36 -16.36 -7.98
C ASP A 55 9.81 -17.67 -8.60
N GLY A 56 9.00 -18.72 -8.40
CA GLY A 56 9.26 -20.07 -8.91
C GLY A 56 10.61 -20.64 -8.46
N ALA A 57 11.65 -20.46 -9.28
CA ALA A 57 13.00 -20.97 -9.07
C ALA A 57 13.90 -20.08 -8.20
N HIS A 58 13.47 -18.85 -7.87
CA HIS A 58 14.32 -17.87 -7.18
C HIS A 58 13.68 -17.34 -5.89
N LYS A 59 14.51 -17.15 -4.87
CA LYS A 59 14.18 -16.48 -3.61
C LYS A 59 14.80 -15.10 -3.53
N LEU A 60 14.10 -14.22 -2.82
CA LEU A 60 14.62 -12.96 -2.32
C LEU A 60 14.71 -13.02 -0.80
N ALA A 61 15.83 -12.60 -0.23
CA ALA A 61 16.02 -12.42 1.19
C ALA A 61 16.37 -10.98 1.51
N MET A 62 15.88 -10.51 2.65
CA MET A 62 16.44 -9.35 3.33
C MET A 62 17.40 -9.83 4.41
N VAL A 63 18.58 -9.22 4.44
CA VAL A 63 19.63 -9.58 5.40
C VAL A 63 20.03 -8.34 6.19
N SER A 64 20.11 -8.46 7.51
CA SER A 64 20.58 -7.40 8.39
C SER A 64 21.94 -7.77 8.98
N PHE A 65 22.99 -7.14 8.47
CA PHE A 65 24.34 -7.32 9.01
C PHE A 65 24.52 -6.59 10.34
N ARG A 66 25.51 -7.01 11.12
CA ARG A 66 25.79 -6.50 12.47
C ARG A 66 26.02 -4.99 12.49
N ASP A 67 26.76 -4.50 11.50
CA ASP A 67 27.16 -3.10 11.38
C ASP A 67 27.48 -2.77 9.91
N HIS A 68 27.77 -1.49 9.66
CA HIS A 68 28.05 -0.96 8.34
C HIS A 68 29.28 -1.60 7.67
N ASP A 69 30.28 -2.01 8.46
CA ASP A 69 31.53 -2.54 7.92
C ASP A 69 31.32 -3.97 7.41
N HIS A 70 30.56 -4.80 8.12
CA HIS A 70 30.15 -6.11 7.63
C HIS A 70 29.32 -5.98 6.36
N PHE A 71 28.39 -5.02 6.32
CA PHE A 71 27.62 -4.71 5.11
C PHE A 71 28.52 -4.33 3.92
N LYS A 72 29.43 -3.37 4.07
CA LYS A 72 30.35 -2.97 2.99
C LYS A 72 31.22 -4.12 2.52
N ARG A 73 31.64 -5.00 3.43
CA ARG A 73 32.38 -6.21 3.09
C ARG A 73 31.51 -7.19 2.30
N ALA A 74 30.23 -7.34 2.63
CA ALA A 74 29.30 -8.18 1.87
C ALA A 74 29.15 -7.67 0.42
N LEU A 75 28.95 -6.36 0.24
CA LEU A 75 28.86 -5.71 -1.08
C LEU A 75 30.12 -5.86 -1.94
N THR A 76 31.28 -6.07 -1.32
CA THR A 76 32.58 -6.15 -2.00
C THR A 76 33.12 -7.58 -2.10
N LEU A 77 32.35 -8.59 -1.66
CA LEU A 77 32.75 -10.00 -1.80
C LEU A 77 33.06 -10.33 -3.27
N PRO A 78 34.13 -11.09 -3.56
CA PRO A 78 34.38 -11.57 -4.92
C PRO A 78 33.27 -12.54 -5.36
N ILE A 79 33.06 -12.68 -6.67
CA ILE A 79 32.01 -13.53 -7.24
C ILE A 79 32.08 -14.96 -6.69
N SER A 80 33.28 -15.52 -6.52
CA SER A 80 33.49 -16.85 -5.95
C SER A 80 32.92 -17.00 -4.53
N ASP A 81 32.95 -15.93 -3.74
CA ASP A 81 32.41 -15.90 -2.37
C ASP A 81 30.92 -15.54 -2.32
N ARG A 82 30.31 -15.19 -3.46
CA ARG A 82 28.86 -15.04 -3.61
C ARG A 82 28.18 -16.27 -4.18
N MET A 83 28.93 -17.35 -4.45
CA MET A 83 28.37 -18.58 -4.99
C MET A 83 27.71 -19.41 -3.87
N VAL A 84 26.40 -19.61 -3.98
CA VAL A 84 25.61 -20.51 -3.13
C VAL A 84 24.79 -21.42 -4.03
N GLU A 85 24.89 -22.74 -3.83
CA GLU A 85 24.16 -23.76 -4.62
C GLU A 85 24.30 -23.57 -6.15
N GLY A 86 25.50 -23.19 -6.62
CA GLY A 86 25.76 -22.99 -8.05
C GLY A 86 25.25 -21.67 -8.63
N ARG A 87 24.74 -20.75 -7.79
CA ARG A 87 24.25 -19.43 -8.21
C ARG A 87 25.03 -18.31 -7.56
N VAL A 88 25.28 -17.25 -8.32
CA VAL A 88 25.88 -16.01 -7.79
C VAL A 88 24.79 -15.19 -7.12
N LEU A 89 24.92 -14.96 -5.81
CA LEU A 89 24.06 -14.06 -5.06
C LEU A 89 24.25 -12.61 -5.49
N ASN A 90 23.15 -11.93 -5.74
CA ASN A 90 23.12 -10.50 -6.00
C ASN A 90 22.80 -9.78 -4.70
N ILE A 91 23.71 -8.92 -4.23
CA ILE A 91 23.53 -8.09 -3.05
C ILE A 91 23.32 -6.66 -3.54
N ASP A 92 22.19 -6.10 -3.15
CA ASP A 92 21.74 -4.77 -3.56
C ASP A 92 21.44 -3.93 -2.33
N GLU A 93 22.10 -2.77 -2.26
CA GLU A 93 21.89 -1.78 -1.21
C GLU A 93 20.79 -0.77 -1.55
N ASP A 94 20.47 -0.55 -2.84
CA ASP A 94 19.64 0.58 -3.28
C ASP A 94 18.14 0.26 -3.26
N PHE A 95 17.77 -1.02 -3.33
CA PHE A 95 16.39 -1.50 -3.38
C PHE A 95 15.62 -1.01 -4.61
N ASP A 96 16.31 -0.77 -5.73
CA ASP A 96 15.70 -0.31 -6.97
C ASP A 96 14.63 -1.29 -7.48
N GLY A 97 13.47 -0.76 -7.87
CA GLY A 97 12.30 -1.55 -8.28
C GLY A 97 11.46 -2.06 -7.10
N LEU A 98 10.66 -3.08 -7.36
CA LEU A 98 9.78 -3.66 -6.36
C LEU A 98 10.53 -4.66 -5.47
N THR A 99 10.34 -4.55 -4.16
CA THR A 99 10.85 -5.49 -3.16
C THR A 99 9.71 -5.94 -2.28
N VAL A 100 9.41 -7.24 -2.26
CA VAL A 100 8.44 -7.80 -1.31
C VAL A 100 9.07 -7.80 0.07
N LEU A 101 8.34 -7.33 1.07
CA LEU A 101 8.71 -7.37 2.50
C LEU A 101 7.97 -8.47 3.25
N SER A 102 6.74 -8.76 2.82
CA SER A 102 5.88 -9.81 3.37
C SER A 102 4.97 -10.33 2.26
N GLU A 103 4.78 -11.65 2.23
CA GLU A 103 3.79 -12.25 1.34
C GLU A 103 2.37 -12.15 1.91
N GLY A 104 1.40 -12.26 1.02
CA GLY A 104 -0.02 -12.26 1.31
C GLY A 104 -0.83 -12.47 0.05
N THR A 105 -2.09 -12.85 0.19
CA THR A 105 -2.93 -13.36 -0.90
C THR A 105 -4.15 -12.49 -1.20
N GLN A 106 -4.58 -11.66 -0.25
CA GLN A 106 -5.85 -10.93 -0.33
C GLN A 106 -5.73 -9.49 -0.80
N VAL A 107 -4.71 -8.75 -0.34
CA VAL A 107 -4.49 -7.33 -0.64
C VAL A 107 -3.01 -7.10 -0.97
N GLU A 108 -2.69 -6.11 -1.79
CA GLU A 108 -1.32 -5.64 -1.98
C GLU A 108 -1.18 -4.21 -1.46
N ILE A 109 -0.08 -3.96 -0.75
CA ILE A 109 0.32 -2.64 -0.28
C ILE A 109 1.66 -2.33 -0.91
N VAL A 110 1.76 -1.22 -1.64
CA VAL A 110 3.02 -0.77 -2.25
C VAL A 110 3.40 0.59 -1.66
N ALA A 111 4.57 0.65 -1.02
CA ALA A 111 5.09 1.84 -0.40
C ALA A 111 6.14 2.53 -1.28
N LEU A 112 5.99 3.84 -1.51
CA LEU A 112 6.89 4.66 -2.33
C LEU A 112 7.55 5.74 -1.47
N HIS A 113 8.88 5.81 -1.52
CA HIS A 113 9.66 6.81 -0.80
C HIS A 113 9.60 8.19 -1.49
N GLY A 114 10.14 9.21 -0.81
CA GLY A 114 10.21 10.59 -1.29
C GLY A 114 11.52 10.91 -2.03
N LEU A 115 11.67 12.19 -2.39
CA LEU A 115 12.87 12.73 -3.04
C LEU A 115 14.11 12.59 -2.14
N ASN A 116 15.24 12.18 -2.72
CA ASN A 116 16.48 11.83 -2.00
C ASN A 116 16.31 10.83 -0.84
N GLY A 117 15.18 10.11 -0.83
CA GLY A 117 14.91 9.04 0.12
C GLY A 117 15.49 7.72 -0.37
N HIS A 118 15.92 6.89 0.57
CA HIS A 118 16.27 5.49 0.31
C HIS A 118 15.04 4.61 0.47
N ALA A 119 14.78 3.69 -0.46
CA ALA A 119 13.52 2.94 -0.49
C ALA A 119 13.21 2.19 0.82
N PHE A 120 14.23 1.61 1.45
CA PHE A 120 14.09 0.94 2.75
C PHE A 120 14.14 1.92 3.93
N ARG A 121 15.13 2.84 3.96
CA ARG A 121 15.45 3.67 5.14
C ARG A 121 14.49 4.83 5.33
N SER A 122 13.68 5.16 4.32
CA SER A 122 12.58 6.11 4.49
C SER A 122 11.52 5.61 5.50
N TRP A 123 11.44 4.31 5.74
CA TRP A 123 10.45 3.66 6.62
C TRP A 123 11.06 3.05 7.87
N GLU A 124 12.36 3.23 8.07
CA GLU A 124 13.13 2.67 9.17
C GLU A 124 13.52 3.75 10.17
N PHE A 125 13.36 3.46 11.46
CA PHE A 125 13.85 4.32 12.51
C PHE A 125 15.37 4.15 12.68
N PRO A 126 16.19 5.21 12.47
CA PRO A 126 17.63 5.06 12.33
C PRO A 126 18.34 4.48 13.56
N ASP A 127 17.84 4.75 14.76
CA ASP A 127 18.52 4.36 16.00
C ASP A 127 18.22 2.91 16.43
N THR A 128 17.05 2.39 16.04
CA THR A 128 16.59 1.04 16.43
C THR A 128 16.60 0.05 15.28
N GLY A 129 16.68 0.54 14.04
CA GLY A 129 16.50 -0.27 12.83
C GLY A 129 15.08 -0.85 12.69
N PHE A 130 14.12 -0.31 13.45
CA PHE A 130 12.74 -0.76 13.39
C PHE A 130 12.09 -0.23 12.10
N MET A 131 11.81 -1.15 11.17
CA MET A 131 11.22 -0.86 9.87
C MET A 131 9.80 -1.40 9.86
N TRP A 132 8.85 -0.56 10.25
CA TRP A 132 7.50 -0.98 10.61
C TRP A 132 6.70 -1.66 9.49
N LEU A 133 6.98 -1.36 8.21
CA LEU A 133 6.35 -2.05 7.07
C LEU A 133 6.77 -3.53 6.98
N ARG A 134 7.97 -3.87 7.43
CA ARG A 134 8.48 -5.24 7.55
C ARG A 134 8.17 -5.84 8.92
N ASP A 135 8.35 -5.06 9.97
CA ASP A 135 8.50 -5.55 11.34
C ASP A 135 7.20 -5.57 12.14
N HIS A 136 6.16 -4.91 11.67
CA HIS A 136 4.91 -4.75 12.43
C HIS A 136 3.66 -4.83 11.55
N LEU A 137 3.64 -4.16 10.39
CA LEU A 137 2.48 -4.19 9.51
C LEU A 137 2.05 -5.62 9.09
N PRO A 138 2.97 -6.58 8.82
CA PRO A 138 2.57 -7.95 8.49
C PRO A 138 1.77 -8.64 9.60
N GLU A 139 2.06 -8.36 10.87
CA GLU A 139 1.32 -8.93 12.02
C GLU A 139 -0.09 -8.35 12.11
N GLN A 140 -0.29 -7.13 11.61
CA GLN A 140 -1.54 -6.39 11.70
C GLN A 140 -2.48 -6.67 10.52
N VAL A 141 -1.92 -7.04 9.37
CA VAL A 141 -2.63 -7.41 8.14
C VAL A 141 -1.96 -8.63 7.47
N PRO A 142 -2.02 -9.83 8.08
CA PRO A 142 -1.24 -11.01 7.62
C PRO A 142 -1.63 -11.52 6.24
N THR A 143 -2.79 -11.12 5.73
CA THR A 143 -3.27 -11.48 4.38
C THR A 143 -2.80 -10.50 3.29
N ALA A 144 -2.09 -9.43 3.67
CA ALA A 144 -1.59 -8.41 2.75
C ALA A 144 -0.15 -8.72 2.29
N ARG A 145 0.06 -8.70 0.98
CA ARG A 145 1.39 -8.66 0.39
C ARG A 145 1.92 -7.23 0.49
N ILE A 146 3.02 -7.03 1.19
CA ILE A 146 3.60 -5.70 1.43
C ILE A 146 4.86 -5.57 0.60
N MET A 147 4.97 -4.49 -0.17
CA MET A 147 6.07 -4.21 -1.08
C MET A 147 6.59 -2.79 -0.91
N LEU A 148 7.89 -2.62 -1.10
CA LEU A 148 8.53 -1.32 -1.35
C LEU A 148 8.71 -1.15 -2.85
N TYR A 149 8.61 0.09 -3.32
CA TYR A 149 9.11 0.47 -4.63
C TYR A 149 10.22 1.51 -4.48
N GLY A 150 11.44 1.10 -4.83
CA GLY A 150 12.60 1.97 -4.93
C GLY A 150 12.76 2.52 -6.34
N TYR A 151 13.15 3.78 -6.43
CA TYR A 151 13.58 4.41 -7.66
C TYR A 151 14.65 5.45 -7.35
N ASN A 152 15.60 5.64 -8.26
CA ASN A 152 16.64 6.64 -8.08
C ASN A 152 16.03 8.05 -8.07
N ALA A 153 15.75 8.53 -6.86
CA ALA A 153 15.20 9.86 -6.64
C ALA A 153 16.27 10.96 -6.72
N ASN A 154 17.56 10.62 -6.83
CA ASN A 154 18.64 11.59 -7.02
C ASN A 154 18.67 12.10 -8.46
N VAL A 155 18.30 11.24 -9.42
CA VAL A 155 18.08 11.62 -10.84
C VAL A 155 16.86 12.53 -10.99
N ILE A 156 16.03 12.67 -9.95
CA ILE A 156 14.90 13.61 -9.85
C ILE A 156 15.36 15.00 -9.45
N GLY A 157 16.67 15.26 -9.53
CA GLY A 157 17.15 16.62 -9.68
C GLY A 157 16.65 17.36 -10.93
N ASP A 158 15.84 16.72 -11.75
CA ASP A 158 15.14 17.29 -12.89
C ASP A 158 13.68 16.85 -12.76
N VAL A 159 12.83 17.69 -12.16
CA VAL A 159 11.39 17.37 -12.03
C VAL A 159 10.62 18.01 -13.16
N SER A 160 11.20 18.16 -14.35
CA SER A 160 10.39 18.48 -15.52
C SER A 160 9.23 17.46 -15.65
N THR A 161 8.10 17.91 -16.16
CA THR A 161 6.91 17.06 -16.39
C THR A 161 7.25 15.74 -17.08
N GLY A 162 8.22 15.76 -18.01
CA GLY A 162 8.71 14.58 -18.71
C GLY A 162 9.36 13.54 -17.78
N ARG A 163 10.14 13.94 -16.77
CA ARG A 163 10.77 13.00 -15.85
C ARG A 163 9.78 12.44 -14.83
N LEU A 164 8.88 13.25 -14.25
CA LEU A 164 7.83 12.72 -13.37
C LEU A 164 6.97 11.66 -14.09
N ARG A 165 6.63 11.92 -15.35
CA ARG A 165 5.94 10.95 -16.22
C ARG A 165 6.77 9.68 -16.43
N THR A 166 8.08 9.81 -16.66
CA THR A 166 8.98 8.65 -16.82
C THR A 166 9.00 7.76 -15.58
N PHE A 167 9.06 8.35 -14.37
CA PHE A 167 8.98 7.57 -13.12
C PHE A 167 7.62 6.88 -12.96
N ALA A 168 6.54 7.58 -13.28
CA ALA A 168 5.20 7.05 -13.25
C ALA A 168 5.03 5.85 -14.22
N GLU A 169 5.50 5.97 -15.46
CA GLU A 169 5.44 4.91 -16.46
C GLU A 169 6.32 3.71 -16.07
N THR A 170 7.53 3.97 -15.56
CA THR A 170 8.43 2.91 -15.06
C THR A 170 7.82 2.18 -13.86
N PHE A 171 7.19 2.92 -12.95
CA PHE A 171 6.47 2.35 -11.81
C PHE A 171 5.31 1.46 -12.28
N LEU A 172 4.48 1.94 -13.21
CA LEU A 172 3.38 1.16 -13.78
C LEU A 172 3.86 -0.11 -14.47
N GLU A 173 4.93 -0.05 -15.26
CA GLU A 173 5.47 -1.22 -15.95
C GLU A 173 6.00 -2.28 -14.96
N ARG A 174 6.77 -1.85 -13.96
CA ARG A 174 7.29 -2.76 -12.93
C ARG A 174 6.16 -3.35 -12.08
N LEU A 175 5.16 -2.54 -11.73
CA LEU A 175 3.99 -2.98 -10.98
C LEU A 175 3.13 -3.95 -11.80
N ARG A 176 2.97 -3.70 -13.10
CA ARG A 176 2.26 -4.60 -14.02
C ARG A 176 2.93 -5.97 -14.07
N TYR A 177 4.25 -6.00 -14.20
CA TYR A 177 5.04 -7.22 -14.24
C TYR A 177 4.89 -8.05 -12.96
N VAL A 178 5.12 -7.45 -11.79
CA VAL A 178 5.03 -8.16 -10.50
C VAL A 178 3.60 -8.64 -10.17
N ARG A 179 2.59 -8.01 -10.78
CA ARG A 179 1.17 -8.32 -10.60
C ARG A 179 0.57 -9.17 -11.72
N GLU A 180 1.35 -9.73 -12.62
CA GLU A 180 0.83 -10.54 -13.73
C GLU A 180 -0.10 -11.66 -13.23
N LYS A 181 0.30 -12.36 -12.17
CA LYS A 181 -0.48 -13.46 -11.54
C LYS A 181 -1.48 -12.99 -10.47
N SER A 182 -1.48 -11.71 -10.11
CA SER A 182 -2.33 -11.12 -9.07
C SER A 182 -3.04 -9.84 -9.55
N SER A 183 -3.31 -9.75 -10.85
CA SER A 183 -3.66 -8.48 -11.50
C SER A 183 -4.94 -7.85 -10.96
N GLN A 184 -5.84 -8.66 -10.39
CA GLN A 184 -7.13 -8.25 -9.81
C GLN A 184 -7.08 -8.05 -8.29
N ARG A 185 -5.95 -8.31 -7.63
CA ARG A 185 -5.83 -8.16 -6.17
C ARG A 185 -5.96 -6.69 -5.79
N PRO A 186 -6.74 -6.32 -4.75
CA PRO A 186 -6.91 -4.93 -4.35
C PRO A 186 -5.55 -4.31 -4.02
N LEU A 187 -5.35 -3.07 -4.45
CA LEU A 187 -4.09 -2.35 -4.31
C LEU A 187 -4.28 -1.12 -3.43
N ILE A 188 -3.43 -1.01 -2.42
CA ILE A 188 -3.28 0.18 -1.59
C ILE A 188 -1.89 0.77 -1.86
N LEU A 189 -1.85 2.06 -2.14
CA LEU A 189 -0.60 2.78 -2.36
C LEU A 189 -0.29 3.65 -1.13
N LEU A 190 0.88 3.47 -0.54
CA LEU A 190 1.38 4.30 0.56
C LEU A 190 2.52 5.15 0.03
N ALA A 191 2.35 6.47 -0.02
CA ALA A 191 3.29 7.31 -0.76
C ALA A 191 3.77 8.49 0.07
N HIS A 192 5.08 8.54 0.31
CA HIS A 192 5.72 9.60 1.07
C HIS A 192 6.19 10.74 0.16
N SER A 193 5.80 11.96 0.51
CA SER A 193 6.28 13.19 -0.11
C SER A 193 6.19 13.13 -1.64
N MET A 194 7.28 13.32 -2.37
CA MET A 194 7.29 13.25 -3.84
C MET A 194 6.80 11.90 -4.41
N GLY A 195 6.93 10.79 -3.69
CA GLY A 195 6.37 9.51 -4.10
C GLY A 195 4.86 9.59 -4.34
N GLY A 196 4.16 10.47 -3.62
CA GLY A 196 2.73 10.73 -3.84
C GLY A 196 2.44 11.42 -5.18
N LEU A 197 3.35 12.27 -5.66
CA LEU A 197 3.24 12.88 -7.00
C LEU A 197 3.46 11.85 -8.11
N VAL A 198 4.41 10.92 -7.91
CA VAL A 198 4.62 9.79 -8.83
C VAL A 198 3.35 8.93 -8.91
N VAL A 199 2.72 8.63 -7.77
CA VAL A 199 1.45 7.88 -7.72
C VAL A 199 0.33 8.62 -8.47
N LYS A 200 0.16 9.93 -8.24
CA LYS A 200 -0.85 10.73 -8.98
C LYS A 200 -0.65 10.64 -10.49
N GLN A 201 0.57 10.94 -10.94
CA GLN A 201 0.92 10.90 -12.36
C GLN A 201 0.73 9.49 -12.95
N ALA A 202 1.08 8.44 -12.19
CA ALA A 202 0.88 7.05 -12.63
C ALA A 202 -0.59 6.70 -12.82
N LEU A 203 -1.46 7.05 -11.87
CA LEU A 203 -2.88 6.73 -11.99
C LEU A 203 -3.57 7.53 -13.10
N LEU A 204 -3.17 8.79 -13.31
CA LEU A 204 -3.64 9.59 -14.44
C LEU A 204 -3.14 9.06 -15.79
N THR A 205 -1.88 8.63 -15.86
CA THR A 205 -1.32 7.98 -17.05
C THR A 205 -2.06 6.69 -17.36
N ALA A 206 -2.32 5.85 -16.35
CA ALA A 206 -3.09 4.63 -16.51
C ALA A 206 -4.53 4.88 -16.99
N ASN A 207 -5.15 5.99 -16.56
CA ASN A 207 -6.50 6.36 -16.97
C ASN A 207 -6.60 6.92 -18.39
N THR A 208 -5.56 7.61 -18.86
CA THR A 208 -5.56 8.33 -20.15
C THR A 208 -4.93 7.54 -21.30
N ARG A 209 -4.26 6.42 -21.00
CA ARG A 209 -3.61 5.59 -22.03
C ARG A 209 -4.65 4.81 -22.84
N ALA A 210 -4.68 5.08 -24.15
CA ALA A 210 -5.72 4.55 -25.05
C ALA A 210 -5.67 3.01 -25.23
N ASP A 211 -4.49 2.40 -25.08
CA ASP A 211 -4.30 0.95 -25.21
C ASP A 211 -4.84 0.16 -24.00
N GLY A 212 -5.23 0.84 -22.91
CA GLY A 212 -5.73 0.21 -21.70
C GLY A 212 -4.70 -0.67 -20.96
N GLN A 213 -3.41 -0.55 -21.29
CA GLN A 213 -2.33 -1.42 -20.80
C GLN A 213 -2.27 -1.52 -19.27
N PHE A 214 -2.66 -0.45 -18.57
CA PHE A 214 -2.62 -0.34 -17.11
C PHE A 214 -4.01 -0.36 -16.44
N ASN A 215 -5.07 -0.74 -17.18
CA ASN A 215 -6.43 -0.80 -16.63
C ASN A 215 -6.55 -1.76 -15.45
N SER A 216 -5.83 -2.89 -15.45
CA SER A 216 -5.82 -3.84 -14.35
C SER A 216 -5.28 -3.23 -13.05
N ILE A 217 -4.22 -2.41 -13.14
CA ILE A 217 -3.67 -1.66 -12.01
C ILE A 217 -4.70 -0.64 -11.53
N LEU A 218 -5.15 0.24 -12.43
CA LEU A 218 -6.07 1.33 -12.07
C LEU A 218 -7.36 0.81 -11.42
N ASN A 219 -7.95 -0.25 -11.97
CA ASN A 219 -9.18 -0.85 -11.44
C ASN A 219 -8.96 -1.61 -10.12
N SER A 220 -7.71 -1.96 -9.80
CA SER A 220 -7.34 -2.61 -8.55
C SER A 220 -7.08 -1.63 -7.42
N VAL A 221 -6.72 -0.37 -7.70
CA VAL A 221 -6.48 0.63 -6.66
C VAL A 221 -7.75 0.91 -5.87
N ARG A 222 -7.70 0.68 -4.56
CA ARG A 222 -8.80 0.93 -3.62
C ARG A 222 -8.54 2.11 -2.71
N GLY A 223 -7.28 2.38 -2.39
CA GLY A 223 -6.94 3.56 -1.63
C GLY A 223 -5.52 4.04 -1.83
N VAL A 224 -5.31 5.32 -1.56
CA VAL A 224 -3.99 5.94 -1.49
C VAL A 224 -3.82 6.64 -0.15
N VAL A 225 -2.76 6.29 0.56
CA VAL A 225 -2.34 6.94 1.80
C VAL A 225 -1.17 7.86 1.48
N PHE A 226 -1.41 9.16 1.46
CA PHE A 226 -0.38 10.17 1.28
C PHE A 226 0.25 10.53 2.62
N VAL A 227 1.58 10.52 2.68
CA VAL A 227 2.35 10.90 3.87
C VAL A 227 3.17 12.13 3.51
N GLY A 228 2.76 13.31 3.99
CA GLY A 228 3.43 14.59 3.70
C GLY A 228 3.56 14.90 2.20
N THR A 229 2.62 14.50 1.37
CA THR A 229 2.68 14.79 -0.08
C THR A 229 2.23 16.22 -0.36
N PRO A 230 3.04 17.07 -1.02
CA PRO A 230 2.62 18.42 -1.38
C PRO A 230 1.60 18.38 -2.53
N HIS A 231 0.32 18.55 -2.24
CA HIS A 231 -0.76 18.49 -3.21
C HIS A 231 -1.16 19.85 -3.78
N ARG A 232 -1.15 20.89 -2.96
CA ARG A 232 -1.61 22.22 -3.35
C ARG A 232 -0.50 23.21 -3.33
N GLY A 233 -0.44 24.04 -4.37
CA GLY A 233 -0.12 25.44 -4.22
C GLY A 233 -1.03 26.31 -5.05
N GLY A 234 -1.26 27.48 -4.48
CA GLY A 234 -2.34 28.38 -4.84
C GLY A 234 -2.80 29.11 -3.58
N ASN A 235 -2.67 30.44 -3.61
CA ASN A 235 -2.97 31.47 -2.61
C ASN A 235 -2.48 31.19 -1.18
N GLY A 236 -1.21 31.54 -0.92
CA GLY A 236 -0.64 31.65 0.43
C GLY A 236 0.65 30.87 0.65
N VAL A 237 0.89 29.81 -0.13
CA VAL A 237 2.13 29.02 -0.08
C VAL A 237 3.15 29.63 -1.04
N ASP A 238 4.27 30.09 -0.49
CA ASP A 238 5.41 30.58 -1.27
C ASP A 238 6.16 29.38 -1.85
N GLY A 239 5.89 29.09 -3.12
CA GLY A 239 6.47 28.02 -3.90
C GLY A 239 7.99 27.97 -3.93
N ALA A 240 8.62 29.14 -4.05
CA ALA A 240 10.07 29.26 -4.01
C ALA A 240 10.62 28.91 -2.62
N LYS A 241 9.91 29.29 -1.55
CA LYS A 241 10.24 28.86 -0.18
C LYS A 241 10.04 27.36 0.03
N PHE A 242 8.95 26.78 -0.49
CA PHE A 242 8.73 25.34 -0.43
C PHE A 242 9.91 24.57 -1.04
N VAL A 243 10.27 24.91 -2.28
CA VAL A 243 11.39 24.31 -3.00
C VAL A 243 12.70 24.50 -2.24
N ALA A 244 12.97 25.71 -1.73
CA ALA A 244 14.18 25.99 -0.94
C ALA A 244 14.23 25.18 0.36
N ASN A 245 13.11 25.07 1.07
CA ASN A 245 13.00 24.28 2.31
C ASN A 245 13.25 22.80 2.02
N PHE A 246 12.69 22.29 0.93
CA PHE A 246 12.85 20.91 0.51
C PHE A 246 14.31 20.57 0.14
N VAL A 247 14.93 21.41 -0.71
CA VAL A 247 16.35 21.27 -1.08
C VAL A 247 17.24 21.26 0.15
N ARG A 248 16.96 22.16 1.09
CA ARG A 248 17.72 22.28 2.34
C ARG A 248 17.51 21.08 3.25
N ALA A 249 16.29 20.56 3.38
CA ALA A 249 15.93 19.47 4.29
C ALA A 249 16.55 18.14 3.88
N PHE A 250 16.58 17.91 2.58
CA PHE A 250 17.01 16.66 2.01
C PHE A 250 18.38 16.75 1.35
N ASN A 251 19.15 17.82 1.54
CA ASN A 251 20.51 17.99 0.99
C ASN A 251 20.59 17.59 -0.50
N VAL A 252 19.68 18.14 -1.30
CA VAL A 252 19.49 17.75 -2.70
C VAL A 252 20.46 18.54 -3.59
N ASP A 253 21.39 17.85 -4.26
CA ASP A 253 22.51 18.46 -5.01
C ASP A 253 22.13 18.73 -6.48
N VAL A 254 21.24 19.71 -6.67
CA VAL A 254 20.46 19.84 -7.92
C VAL A 254 20.31 21.30 -8.38
N ARG A 255 20.15 21.52 -9.70
CA ARG A 255 19.81 22.84 -10.26
C ARG A 255 18.42 23.32 -9.79
N TYR A 256 18.37 24.52 -9.23
CA TYR A 256 17.18 25.10 -8.60
C TYR A 256 15.96 25.24 -9.54
N ASP A 257 16.19 25.48 -10.83
CA ASP A 257 15.16 25.60 -11.89
C ASP A 257 14.32 24.33 -12.07
N LEU A 258 14.88 23.18 -11.73
CA LEU A 258 14.30 21.88 -11.96
C LEU A 258 13.42 21.35 -10.82
N ILE A 259 13.65 21.84 -9.61
CA ILE A 259 12.80 21.56 -8.45
C ILE A 259 11.65 22.58 -8.40
N LYS A 260 11.73 23.67 -9.19
CA LYS A 260 10.64 24.65 -9.34
C LYS A 260 9.35 24.05 -9.88
N SER A 261 9.35 22.91 -10.56
CA SER A 261 8.11 22.22 -10.95
C SER A 261 7.48 21.43 -9.80
N LEU A 262 8.20 21.21 -8.69
CA LEU A 262 7.64 20.81 -7.40
C LEU A 262 7.07 22.00 -6.63
N ASP A 263 7.20 23.23 -7.16
CA ASP A 263 6.50 24.40 -6.65
C ASP A 263 5.01 24.07 -6.64
N PRO A 264 4.38 24.00 -5.45
CA PRO A 264 2.98 23.67 -5.37
C PRO A 264 2.12 24.67 -6.17
N GLY A 265 2.55 25.92 -6.34
CA GLY A 265 1.90 26.97 -7.14
C GLY A 265 2.17 26.90 -8.65
N SER A 266 2.86 25.87 -9.15
CA SER A 266 2.99 25.64 -10.58
C SER A 266 1.65 25.17 -11.18
N MET A 267 1.28 25.68 -12.37
CA MET A 267 0.06 25.26 -13.08
C MET A 267 0.01 23.73 -13.29
N VAL A 268 1.17 23.11 -13.47
CA VAL A 268 1.32 21.65 -13.63
C VAL A 268 0.83 20.87 -12.41
N LEU A 269 1.25 21.23 -11.19
CA LEU A 269 0.82 20.49 -9.98
C LEU A 269 -0.64 20.78 -9.63
N PHE A 270 -1.13 21.95 -9.99
CA PHE A 270 -2.55 22.30 -9.89
C PHE A 270 -3.40 21.39 -10.78
N ASP A 271 -3.11 21.34 -12.09
CA ASP A 271 -3.82 20.51 -13.06
C ASP A 271 -3.74 19.03 -12.68
N LEU A 272 -2.54 18.55 -12.34
CA LEU A 272 -2.32 17.18 -11.86
C LEU A 272 -3.22 16.84 -10.66
N THR A 273 -3.39 17.79 -9.74
CA THR A 273 -4.18 17.57 -8.53
C THR A 273 -5.67 17.60 -8.80
N ASP A 274 -6.14 18.49 -9.66
CA ASP A 274 -7.56 18.56 -10.01
C ASP A 274 -8.00 17.32 -10.81
N ASP A 275 -7.25 16.95 -11.85
CA ASP A 275 -7.51 15.74 -12.63
C ASP A 275 -7.49 14.49 -11.74
N PHE A 276 -6.54 14.43 -10.80
CA PHE A 276 -6.47 13.33 -9.85
C PHE A 276 -7.70 13.27 -8.93
N ARG A 277 -8.21 14.42 -8.44
CA ARG A 277 -9.46 14.47 -7.65
C ARG A 277 -10.65 13.96 -8.44
N GLN A 278 -10.75 14.31 -9.73
CA GLN A 278 -11.81 13.81 -10.60
C GLN A 278 -11.70 12.29 -10.78
N LEU A 279 -10.49 11.78 -11.02
CA LEU A 279 -10.23 10.35 -11.16
C LEU A 279 -10.62 9.54 -9.91
N ILE A 280 -10.20 9.96 -8.73
CA ILE A 280 -10.51 9.24 -7.48
C ILE A 280 -12.01 9.24 -7.20
N ALA A 281 -12.71 10.34 -7.50
CA ALA A 281 -14.16 10.45 -7.32
C ALA A 281 -14.93 9.57 -8.33
N ALA A 282 -14.39 9.39 -9.53
CA ALA A 282 -14.96 8.51 -10.56
C ALA A 282 -14.74 7.02 -10.24
N LYS A 283 -13.55 6.66 -9.74
CA LYS A 283 -13.16 5.26 -9.44
C LYS A 283 -13.55 4.79 -8.04
N GLY A 284 -13.95 5.72 -7.16
CA GLY A 284 -14.20 5.44 -5.74
C GLY A 284 -12.92 5.02 -5.02
N ILE A 285 -11.82 5.74 -5.27
CA ILE A 285 -10.54 5.50 -4.58
C ILE A 285 -10.55 6.32 -3.29
N GLU A 286 -10.31 5.64 -2.17
CA GLU A 286 -10.26 6.29 -0.86
C GLU A 286 -8.93 6.97 -0.62
N ILE A 287 -8.96 8.12 0.06
CA ILE A 287 -7.76 8.92 0.36
C ILE A 287 -7.62 9.09 1.85
N ALA A 288 -6.40 8.86 2.33
CA ALA A 288 -5.96 9.29 3.65
C ALA A 288 -4.70 10.16 3.53
N THR A 289 -4.63 11.21 4.32
CA THR A 289 -3.50 12.15 4.38
C THR A 289 -2.94 12.16 5.78
N LEU A 290 -1.67 11.78 5.90
CA LEU A 290 -0.86 11.86 7.10
C LEU A 290 0.07 13.08 6.98
N PHE A 291 0.01 14.00 7.93
CA PHE A 291 0.77 15.27 7.85
C PHE A 291 1.58 15.56 9.12
N GLU A 292 2.67 16.32 8.94
CA GLU A 292 3.59 16.70 10.01
C GLU A 292 2.97 17.71 10.99
N THR A 293 3.30 17.60 12.27
CA THR A 293 2.94 18.60 13.30
C THR A 293 4.14 19.27 13.97
N LYS A 294 5.36 18.92 13.55
CA LYS A 294 6.59 19.58 13.97
C LYS A 294 7.32 20.16 12.77
N LYS A 295 7.93 21.33 12.98
CA LYS A 295 8.87 21.91 12.02
C LYS A 295 10.16 21.09 12.00
N THR A 296 10.70 20.85 10.80
CA THR A 296 12.02 20.23 10.62
C THR A 296 13.11 21.18 11.12
N ARG A 297 14.00 20.69 11.99
CA ARG A 297 15.10 21.49 12.58
C ARG A 297 16.35 21.41 11.72
N PHE A 298 16.94 22.57 11.43
CA PHE A 298 18.17 22.68 10.66
C PHE A 298 19.32 23.14 11.54
N VAL A 299 20.44 22.42 11.49
CA VAL A 299 21.69 22.85 12.11
C VAL A 299 22.58 23.44 11.00
N SER A 300 22.61 24.77 10.89
CA SER A 300 23.65 25.45 10.13
C SER A 300 24.91 25.52 10.98
N LYS A 301 26.09 25.26 10.41
CA LYS A 301 27.39 25.45 11.10
C LYS A 301 27.63 26.90 11.56
N PHE A 302 26.84 27.87 11.07
CA PHE A 302 27.11 29.31 11.25
C PHE A 302 25.91 30.15 11.74
N LEU A 303 24.74 29.56 12.03
CA LEU A 303 23.56 30.30 12.53
C LEU A 303 22.82 29.52 13.63
N PHE A 304 22.18 30.25 14.55
CA PHE A 304 21.18 29.70 15.48
C PHE A 304 20.18 28.82 14.71
N GLY A 305 19.91 27.62 15.21
CA GLY A 305 19.09 26.63 14.50
C GLY A 305 17.71 27.19 14.13
N SER A 306 17.39 27.16 12.83
CA SER A 306 16.08 27.54 12.30
C SER A 306 15.21 26.29 12.15
N SER A 307 13.94 26.37 12.53
CA SER A 307 12.96 25.30 12.25
C SER A 307 11.93 25.80 11.24
N ILE A 308 11.66 25.00 10.19
CA ILE A 308 10.71 25.36 9.12
C ILE A 308 9.73 24.21 8.84
N TRP A 309 8.57 24.53 8.30
CA TRP A 309 7.68 23.53 7.71
C TRP A 309 8.20 23.14 6.32
N ILE A 310 8.26 21.84 6.05
CA ILE A 310 8.60 21.37 4.70
C ILE A 310 7.34 21.30 3.86
N VAL A 311 6.29 20.71 4.44
CA VAL A 311 4.97 20.63 3.82
C VAL A 311 3.96 21.11 4.85
N GLU A 312 3.44 22.32 4.65
CA GLU A 312 2.37 22.83 5.50
C GLU A 312 1.12 21.95 5.37
N GLU A 313 0.35 21.81 6.44
CA GLU A 313 -0.88 21.01 6.47
C GLU A 313 -1.81 21.31 5.30
N GLN A 314 -1.99 22.59 4.95
CA GLN A 314 -2.85 23.01 3.83
C GLN A 314 -2.34 22.55 2.46
N SER A 315 -1.02 22.38 2.32
CA SER A 315 -0.41 21.82 1.12
C SER A 315 -0.50 20.29 1.11
N ALA A 316 -0.41 19.66 2.30
CA ALA A 316 -0.53 18.22 2.46
C ALA A 316 -1.97 17.70 2.24
N ILE A 317 -2.99 18.48 2.57
CA ILE A 317 -4.40 18.11 2.39
C ILE A 317 -4.77 18.12 0.90
N LEU A 318 -5.26 16.99 0.39
CA LEU A 318 -5.65 16.85 -1.00
C LEU A 318 -6.91 17.66 -1.29
N GLY A 319 -7.83 17.77 -0.35
CA GLY A 319 -9.14 18.40 -0.54
C GLY A 319 -10.11 17.52 -1.32
N ALA A 320 -10.02 16.20 -1.17
CA ALA A 320 -10.96 15.25 -1.76
C ALA A 320 -12.15 14.99 -0.85
N THR A 321 -13.33 14.71 -1.42
CA THR A 321 -14.51 14.32 -0.62
C THR A 321 -14.23 13.01 0.11
N GLY A 322 -14.49 12.98 1.42
CA GLY A 322 -14.24 11.79 2.25
C GLY A 322 -12.78 11.54 2.60
N GLU A 323 -11.87 12.50 2.31
CA GLU A 323 -10.46 12.40 2.70
C GLU A 323 -10.31 12.29 4.22
N ARG A 324 -9.70 11.18 4.68
CA ARG A 324 -9.29 11.01 6.08
C ARG A 324 -8.02 11.82 6.33
N LYS A 325 -7.96 12.55 7.44
CA LYS A 325 -6.82 13.39 7.82
C LYS A 325 -6.29 12.94 9.16
N VAL A 326 -5.00 12.62 9.22
CA VAL A 326 -4.34 12.12 10.43
C VAL A 326 -3.09 12.94 10.68
N SER A 327 -3.01 13.58 11.83
CA SER A 327 -1.83 14.31 12.25
C SER A 327 -0.80 13.34 12.85
N ILE A 328 0.47 13.47 12.49
CA ILE A 328 1.56 12.64 13.02
C ILE A 328 2.52 13.53 13.79
N ASN A 329 2.90 13.13 15.01
CA ASN A 329 3.74 13.92 15.90
C ASN A 329 5.24 13.89 15.53
N ALA A 330 5.55 14.18 14.28
CA ALA A 330 6.88 14.16 13.69
C ALA A 330 7.09 15.39 12.79
N ASP A 331 8.35 15.64 12.46
CA ASP A 331 8.70 16.50 11.33
C ASP A 331 8.73 15.69 10.03
N HIS A 332 8.80 16.38 8.89
CA HIS A 332 8.71 15.77 7.57
C HIS A 332 9.77 14.67 7.34
N ALA A 333 10.98 14.85 7.84
CA ALA A 333 12.08 13.89 7.68
C ALA A 333 11.87 12.59 8.49
N ASN A 334 11.05 12.64 9.53
CA ASN A 334 10.72 11.51 10.41
C ASN A 334 9.25 11.06 10.30
N LEU A 335 8.48 11.63 9.38
CA LEU A 335 7.03 11.41 9.27
C LEU A 335 6.65 9.95 9.00
N CYS A 336 7.55 9.18 8.39
CA CYS A 336 7.37 7.76 8.07
C CYS A 336 8.12 6.80 9.02
N LYS A 337 8.77 7.33 10.07
CA LYS A 337 9.70 6.61 10.93
C LYS A 337 9.19 6.58 12.36
N PHE A 338 8.89 5.38 12.84
CA PHE A 338 8.36 5.16 14.19
C PHE A 338 9.37 4.36 14.99
N SER A 339 9.56 4.71 16.27
CA SER A 339 10.67 4.11 17.03
C SER A 339 10.43 2.66 17.47
N HIS A 340 9.15 2.27 17.67
CA HIS A 340 8.75 0.95 18.15
C HIS A 340 7.27 0.65 17.84
N ALA A 341 6.85 -0.61 17.99
CA ALA A 341 5.48 -1.08 17.72
C ALA A 341 4.38 -0.37 18.53
N ALA A 342 4.67 0.04 19.78
CA ALA A 342 3.73 0.74 20.65
C ALA A 342 3.61 2.26 20.38
N ASP A 343 4.21 2.78 19.30
CA ASP A 343 4.17 4.21 18.98
C ASP A 343 2.74 4.61 18.59
N SER A 344 2.20 5.67 19.22
CA SER A 344 0.82 6.09 18.99
C SER A 344 0.58 6.60 17.56
N SER A 345 1.59 7.21 16.94
CA SER A 345 1.52 7.65 15.55
C SER A 345 1.57 6.47 14.58
N LEU A 346 2.33 5.42 14.93
CA LEU A 346 2.32 4.16 14.20
C LEU A 346 0.93 3.50 14.29
N ALA A 347 0.36 3.42 15.50
CA ALA A 347 -0.96 2.82 15.70
C ALA A 347 -2.04 3.52 14.86
N ALA A 348 -2.04 4.86 14.82
CA ALA A 348 -2.94 5.62 13.96
C ALA A 348 -2.70 5.35 12.46
N THR A 349 -1.44 5.29 12.03
CA THR A 349 -1.06 4.99 10.64
C THR A 349 -1.51 3.59 10.22
N VAL A 350 -1.23 2.59 11.04
CA VAL A 350 -1.62 1.20 10.83
C VAL A 350 -3.14 1.05 10.81
N GLN A 351 -3.87 1.76 11.68
CA GLN A 351 -5.32 1.71 11.70
C GLN A 351 -5.93 2.15 10.37
N VAL A 352 -5.43 3.24 9.78
CA VAL A 352 -5.85 3.69 8.44
C VAL A 352 -5.62 2.61 7.38
N VAL A 353 -4.43 1.99 7.39
CA VAL A 353 -4.08 0.93 6.43
C VAL A 353 -4.97 -0.32 6.63
N LYS A 354 -5.24 -0.71 7.88
CA LYS A 354 -6.13 -1.83 8.23
C LYS A 354 -7.54 -1.60 7.74
N GLU A 355 -8.07 -0.39 7.89
CA GLU A 355 -9.40 -0.02 7.42
C GLU A 355 -9.47 -0.16 5.89
N PHE A 356 -8.50 0.40 5.16
CA PHE A 356 -8.43 0.24 3.69
C PHE A 356 -8.36 -1.24 3.29
N CYS A 357 -7.59 -2.07 4.01
CA CYS A 357 -7.48 -3.51 3.72
C CYS A 357 -8.79 -4.25 4.00
N LYS A 358 -9.45 -3.96 5.12
CA LYS A 358 -10.71 -4.59 5.51
C LYS A 358 -11.79 -4.35 4.46
N ASP A 359 -11.84 -3.15 3.90
CA ASP A 359 -12.83 -2.77 2.90
C ASP A 359 -12.62 -3.48 1.54
N CYS A 360 -11.50 -4.18 1.37
CA CYS A 360 -11.14 -4.88 0.16
C CYS A 360 -11.44 -6.40 0.18
N VAL A 361 -11.69 -6.98 1.36
CA VAL A 361 -11.78 -8.43 1.55
C VAL A 361 -13.22 -8.83 1.88
N PRO A 362 -13.86 -9.69 1.05
CA PRO A 362 -15.15 -10.29 1.36
C PRO A 362 -15.15 -10.94 2.74
N THR A 363 -16.05 -10.51 3.61
CA THR A 363 -16.29 -11.15 4.91
C THR A 363 -17.70 -11.71 4.92
N ILE A 364 -17.86 -12.97 5.28
CA ILE A 364 -19.17 -13.60 5.40
C ILE A 364 -19.55 -13.64 6.88
N THR A 365 -20.74 -13.15 7.19
CA THR A 365 -21.30 -13.18 8.55
C THR A 365 -22.71 -13.74 8.51
N ALA A 366 -23.24 -14.08 9.68
CA ALA A 366 -24.65 -14.42 9.84
C ALA A 366 -25.33 -13.27 10.59
N LEU A 367 -26.39 -12.71 10.00
CA LEU A 367 -27.22 -11.68 10.63
C LEU A 367 -28.60 -12.24 10.98
N ASP A 368 -29.24 -11.66 11.99
CA ASP A 368 -30.57 -12.09 12.41
C ASP A 368 -31.63 -11.55 11.45
N HIS A 369 -32.70 -12.32 11.20
CA HIS A 369 -33.82 -11.91 10.35
C HIS A 369 -34.42 -10.54 10.72
N THR A 370 -34.36 -10.15 12.00
CA THR A 370 -34.82 -8.82 12.48
C THR A 370 -34.03 -7.64 11.93
N THR A 371 -32.83 -7.89 11.37
CA THR A 371 -31.95 -6.85 10.80
C THR A 371 -32.13 -6.66 9.31
N GLN A 372 -33.00 -7.45 8.67
CA GLN A 372 -33.25 -7.39 7.23
C GLN A 372 -33.87 -6.05 6.82
N PRO A 373 -33.32 -5.39 5.78
CA PRO A 373 -34.04 -4.31 5.09
C PRO A 373 -35.33 -4.85 4.47
N PRO A 374 -36.40 -4.03 4.33
CA PRO A 374 -37.62 -4.45 3.64
C PRO A 374 -37.32 -4.98 2.23
N PRO A 375 -37.86 -6.15 1.82
CA PRO A 375 -37.60 -6.68 0.49
C PRO A 375 -38.29 -5.81 -0.57
N PRO A 376 -37.62 -5.50 -1.69
CA PRO A 376 -38.26 -4.84 -2.82
C PRO A 376 -39.40 -5.67 -3.43
N GLU A 377 -40.27 -5.01 -4.20
CA GLU A 377 -41.36 -5.68 -4.91
C GLU A 377 -40.85 -6.85 -5.77
N GLY A 378 -41.55 -7.99 -5.68
CA GLY A 378 -41.19 -9.21 -6.41
C GLY A 378 -40.10 -10.06 -5.77
N LEU A 379 -39.49 -9.62 -4.66
CA LEU A 379 -38.45 -10.35 -3.93
C LEU A 379 -38.91 -10.73 -2.52
N LYS A 380 -38.30 -11.76 -1.95
CA LYS A 380 -38.50 -12.21 -0.57
C LYS A 380 -37.23 -12.82 0.01
N TYR A 381 -37.07 -12.69 1.32
CA TYR A 381 -36.06 -13.43 2.07
C TYR A 381 -36.52 -14.87 2.26
N VAL A 382 -35.63 -15.81 1.98
CA VAL A 382 -35.76 -17.23 2.32
C VAL A 382 -34.35 -17.74 2.57
N CYS A 383 -34.09 -18.28 3.75
CA CYS A 383 -32.80 -18.89 4.09
C CYS A 383 -33.01 -20.33 4.52
N LEU A 384 -32.53 -21.30 3.75
CA LEU A 384 -32.62 -22.69 4.17
C LEU A 384 -31.67 -22.95 5.36
N SER A 385 -32.11 -23.77 6.30
CA SER A 385 -31.24 -24.33 7.35
C SER A 385 -30.50 -25.60 6.90
N ASP A 386 -31.01 -26.25 5.86
CA ASP A 386 -30.47 -27.44 5.21
C ASP A 386 -30.82 -27.33 3.71
N PRO A 387 -29.86 -27.49 2.78
CA PRO A 387 -30.09 -27.25 1.36
C PRO A 387 -31.11 -28.21 0.73
N ASP A 388 -31.38 -29.35 1.36
CA ASP A 388 -32.32 -30.37 0.87
C ASP A 388 -33.68 -30.34 1.60
N LYS A 389 -33.85 -29.44 2.57
CA LYS A 389 -35.11 -29.22 3.30
C LYS A 389 -35.63 -27.80 3.07
N LEU A 390 -36.92 -27.60 3.36
CA LEU A 390 -37.59 -26.30 3.23
C LEU A 390 -37.75 -25.57 4.58
N ASP A 391 -36.99 -25.99 5.59
CA ASP A 391 -36.99 -25.37 6.91
C ASP A 391 -36.20 -24.05 6.88
N ASP A 392 -36.86 -22.95 7.25
CA ASP A 392 -36.27 -21.60 7.24
C ASP A 392 -35.36 -21.36 8.45
N SER A 393 -34.25 -20.67 8.21
CA SER A 393 -33.29 -20.23 9.22
C SER A 393 -33.60 -18.81 9.64
N THR A 394 -33.51 -18.52 10.94
CA THR A 394 -33.59 -17.14 11.45
C THR A 394 -32.27 -16.38 11.31
N ARG A 395 -31.20 -17.07 10.90
CA ARG A 395 -29.84 -16.55 10.74
C ARG A 395 -29.47 -16.59 9.26
N TYR A 396 -29.34 -15.41 8.65
CA TYR A 396 -29.13 -15.24 7.23
C TYR A 396 -27.64 -15.03 6.94
N PRO A 397 -27.06 -15.72 5.96
CA PRO A 397 -25.71 -15.45 5.50
C PRO A 397 -25.70 -14.11 4.75
N VAL A 398 -24.81 -13.21 5.17
CA VAL A 398 -24.65 -11.87 4.59
C VAL A 398 -23.19 -11.69 4.24
N LEU A 399 -22.95 -11.24 3.00
CA LEU A 399 -21.62 -10.84 2.56
C LEU A 399 -21.40 -9.38 2.94
N ILE A 400 -20.27 -9.06 3.56
CA ILE A 400 -19.78 -7.71 3.80
C ILE A 400 -18.63 -7.45 2.84
N LEU A 401 -18.72 -6.37 2.06
CA LEU A 401 -17.65 -5.93 1.17
C LEU A 401 -17.58 -4.40 1.19
N GLY A 402 -16.50 -3.88 1.77
CA GLY A 402 -16.43 -2.46 2.14
C GLY A 402 -17.46 -2.13 3.20
N LYS A 403 -18.12 -0.99 3.00
CA LYS A 403 -19.24 -0.51 3.83
C LYS A 403 -20.61 -1.07 3.45
N TYR A 404 -20.67 -2.08 2.57
CA TYR A 404 -21.94 -2.57 2.04
C TYR A 404 -22.26 -3.97 2.54
N GLU A 405 -23.53 -4.18 2.89
CA GLU A 405 -24.11 -5.49 3.21
C GLU A 405 -24.80 -6.07 1.99
N TYR A 406 -24.47 -7.30 1.62
CA TYR A 406 -25.00 -7.99 0.45
C TYR A 406 -25.91 -9.13 0.91
N TRP A 407 -27.19 -9.00 0.59
CA TRP A 407 -28.24 -9.94 0.94
C TRP A 407 -28.72 -10.67 -0.32
N ALA A 408 -28.81 -12.00 -0.27
CA ALA A 408 -29.39 -12.80 -1.35
C ALA A 408 -30.88 -13.03 -1.11
N LEU A 409 -31.70 -12.56 -2.05
CA LEU A 409 -33.15 -12.69 -2.01
C LEU A 409 -33.62 -13.63 -3.12
N SER A 410 -34.70 -14.35 -2.82
CA SER A 410 -35.41 -15.18 -3.80
C SER A 410 -36.56 -14.39 -4.41
N HIS A 411 -37.03 -14.81 -5.58
CA HIS A 411 -38.20 -14.21 -6.20
C HIS A 411 -39.50 -14.80 -5.62
N ILE A 412 -40.55 -13.99 -5.52
CA ILE A 412 -41.84 -14.42 -4.96
C ILE A 412 -42.50 -15.53 -5.77
N ASP A 413 -42.25 -15.59 -7.08
CA ASP A 413 -42.73 -16.61 -8.01
C ASP A 413 -41.91 -17.91 -7.97
N ASN A 414 -40.93 -18.00 -7.07
CA ASN A 414 -40.06 -19.15 -6.87
C ASN A 414 -39.25 -19.55 -8.12
N ARG A 415 -39.03 -18.66 -9.09
CA ARG A 415 -38.15 -18.95 -10.23
C ARG A 415 -36.74 -19.33 -9.75
N TYR A 416 -36.04 -20.10 -10.57
CA TYR A 416 -34.71 -20.61 -10.25
C TYR A 416 -33.62 -19.56 -10.46
N ALA A 417 -33.70 -18.48 -9.67
CA ALA A 417 -32.78 -17.36 -9.65
C ALA A 417 -32.73 -16.73 -8.25
N MET A 418 -31.61 -16.07 -7.94
CA MET A 418 -31.51 -15.16 -6.78
C MET A 418 -31.09 -13.78 -7.24
N THR A 419 -31.58 -12.78 -6.50
CA THR A 419 -31.15 -11.39 -6.62
C THR A 419 -30.32 -11.04 -5.39
N VAL A 420 -29.08 -10.62 -5.59
CA VAL A 420 -28.19 -10.09 -4.56
C VAL A 420 -28.36 -8.58 -4.53
N LEU A 421 -28.67 -8.02 -3.36
CA LEU A 421 -28.82 -6.59 -3.12
C LEU A 421 -27.73 -6.09 -2.18
N ALA A 422 -27.02 -5.05 -2.59
CA ALA A 422 -26.11 -4.32 -1.72
C ALA A 422 -26.84 -3.17 -1.04
N TYR A 423 -26.70 -3.06 0.28
CA TYR A 423 -27.24 -1.98 1.09
C TYR A 423 -26.10 -1.19 1.74
N ASP A 424 -26.26 0.13 1.81
CA ASP A 424 -25.33 0.99 2.57
C ASP A 424 -25.70 1.06 4.06
N ASP A 425 -24.94 1.86 4.83
CA ASP A 425 -25.13 2.02 6.27
C ASP A 425 -26.52 2.59 6.63
N GLN A 426 -27.17 3.29 5.69
CA GLN A 426 -28.53 3.84 5.83
C GLN A 426 -29.61 2.82 5.47
N LYS A 427 -29.22 1.60 5.06
CA LYS A 427 -30.08 0.55 4.51
C LYS A 427 -30.75 0.95 3.19
N ASP A 428 -30.16 1.89 2.45
CA ASP A 428 -30.58 2.21 1.09
C ASP A 428 -29.91 1.23 0.10
N ILE A 429 -30.63 0.87 -0.97
CA ILE A 429 -30.10 -0.03 -2.00
C ILE A 429 -29.03 0.72 -2.80
N ALA A 430 -27.81 0.20 -2.73
CA ALA A 430 -26.64 0.73 -3.41
C ALA A 430 -26.30 -0.06 -4.69
N GLY A 431 -26.78 -1.30 -4.83
CA GLY A 431 -26.57 -2.13 -6.02
C GLY A 431 -27.46 -3.37 -6.05
N ARG A 432 -27.65 -3.93 -7.26
CA ARG A 432 -28.52 -5.08 -7.52
C ARG A 432 -27.93 -5.96 -8.61
N TRP A 433 -27.88 -7.27 -8.37
CA TRP A 433 -27.41 -8.27 -9.34
C TRP A 433 -28.29 -9.51 -9.32
N THR A 434 -28.69 -10.02 -10.48
CA THR A 434 -29.53 -11.22 -10.57
C THR A 434 -28.85 -12.27 -11.44
N LYS A 435 -28.79 -13.52 -10.96
CA LYS A 435 -28.33 -14.68 -11.74
C LYS A 435 -29.31 -15.84 -11.59
N THR A 436 -29.51 -16.58 -12.67
CA THR A 436 -30.24 -17.85 -12.69
C THR A 436 -29.33 -18.99 -12.23
N GLY A 437 -29.91 -20.09 -11.75
CA GLY A 437 -29.15 -21.31 -11.45
C GLY A 437 -29.17 -21.72 -9.97
N ALA A 438 -29.77 -20.93 -9.08
CA ALA A 438 -30.04 -21.30 -7.70
C ALA A 438 -31.16 -20.43 -7.14
N ARG A 439 -31.76 -20.86 -6.02
CA ARG A 439 -32.77 -20.11 -5.22
C ARG A 439 -32.67 -20.54 -3.75
N TYR A 440 -33.26 -19.76 -2.86
CA TYR A 440 -33.28 -20.00 -1.40
C TYR A 440 -31.88 -20.16 -0.84
N VAL A 441 -31.25 -19.05 -0.46
CA VAL A 441 -29.86 -19.08 0.03
C VAL A 441 -29.77 -19.98 1.26
N HIS A 442 -28.66 -20.69 1.40
CA HIS A 442 -28.35 -21.51 2.57
C HIS A 442 -27.09 -20.97 3.24
N HIS A 443 -26.02 -20.78 2.46
CA HIS A 443 -24.78 -20.14 2.91
C HIS A 443 -24.08 -19.42 1.77
N ILE A 444 -23.03 -18.68 2.12
CA ILE A 444 -22.16 -18.00 1.17
C ILE A 444 -20.75 -18.59 1.33
N GLU A 445 -20.06 -18.78 0.21
CA GLU A 445 -18.65 -19.19 0.17
C GLU A 445 -17.83 -18.10 -0.51
N TYR A 446 -16.60 -17.87 -0.05
CA TYR A 446 -15.62 -17.03 -0.74
C TYR A 446 -14.43 -17.87 -1.15
N ASP A 447 -14.26 -18.04 -2.46
CA ASP A 447 -13.05 -18.60 -3.05
C ASP A 447 -12.02 -17.48 -3.17
N GLU A 448 -11.09 -17.44 -2.22
CA GLU A 448 -10.03 -16.44 -2.17
C GLU A 448 -9.07 -16.55 -3.36
N GLY A 449 -8.82 -17.77 -3.87
CA GLY A 449 -7.89 -18.01 -4.98
C GLY A 449 -8.42 -17.43 -6.29
N ASN A 450 -9.69 -17.65 -6.59
CA ASN A 450 -10.35 -17.13 -7.79
C ASN A 450 -11.03 -15.77 -7.59
N ARG A 451 -11.05 -15.27 -6.35
CA ARG A 451 -11.78 -14.06 -5.94
C ARG A 451 -13.26 -14.09 -6.35
N GLN A 452 -13.91 -15.19 -6.04
CA GLN A 452 -15.32 -15.41 -6.36
C GLN A 452 -16.14 -15.64 -5.11
N VAL A 453 -17.35 -15.07 -5.08
CA VAL A 453 -18.33 -15.31 -4.04
C VAL A 453 -19.44 -16.18 -4.60
N ARG A 454 -19.76 -17.28 -3.92
CA ARG A 454 -20.82 -18.21 -4.27
C ARG A 454 -21.95 -18.09 -3.26
N PHE A 455 -23.15 -17.81 -3.75
CA PHE A 455 -24.36 -17.86 -2.95
C PHE A 455 -25.01 -19.22 -3.20
N VAL A 456 -24.80 -20.14 -2.26
CA VAL A 456 -25.25 -21.53 -2.34
C VAL A 456 -26.66 -21.61 -1.77
N GLY A 457 -27.57 -22.24 -2.50
CA GLY A 457 -28.96 -22.41 -2.10
C GLY A 457 -29.44 -23.85 -2.17
N GLN A 458 -30.71 -24.03 -2.52
CA GLN A 458 -31.38 -25.33 -2.57
C GLN A 458 -30.61 -26.37 -3.42
N ALA A 459 -30.55 -27.61 -2.93
CA ALA A 459 -29.85 -28.75 -3.53
C ALA A 459 -28.37 -28.43 -3.87
N SER A 460 -27.74 -27.58 -3.05
CA SER A 460 -26.35 -27.14 -3.18
C SER A 460 -26.01 -26.46 -4.52
N HIS A 461 -27.01 -26.01 -5.26
CA HIS A 461 -26.79 -25.18 -6.43
C HIS A 461 -26.41 -23.76 -6.03
N ALA A 462 -25.60 -23.08 -6.84
CA ALA A 462 -25.08 -21.77 -6.49
C ALA A 462 -25.09 -20.82 -7.68
N ILE A 463 -25.28 -19.53 -7.38
CA ILE A 463 -24.87 -18.45 -8.28
C ILE A 463 -23.52 -17.90 -7.82
N THR A 464 -22.66 -17.58 -8.78
CA THR A 464 -21.27 -17.16 -8.52
C THR A 464 -21.02 -15.79 -9.10
N PHE A 465 -20.37 -14.92 -8.34
CA PHE A 465 -19.97 -13.58 -8.75
C PHE A 465 -18.48 -13.38 -8.56
N GLY A 466 -17.83 -12.67 -9.48
CA GLY A 466 -16.51 -12.12 -9.18
C GLY A 466 -16.63 -10.99 -8.16
N VAL A 467 -15.69 -10.85 -7.22
CA VAL A 467 -15.70 -9.73 -6.26
C VAL A 467 -15.72 -8.36 -6.96
N ALA A 468 -15.09 -8.26 -8.14
CA ALA A 468 -15.12 -7.05 -8.96
C ALA A 468 -16.50 -6.76 -9.57
N GLU A 469 -17.30 -7.81 -9.86
CA GLU A 469 -18.68 -7.70 -10.37
C GLU A 469 -19.62 -7.12 -9.33
N LEU A 470 -19.43 -7.50 -8.05
CA LEU A 470 -20.22 -7.01 -6.91
C LEU A 470 -19.83 -5.60 -6.46
N LYS A 471 -18.86 -4.93 -7.10
CA LYS A 471 -18.46 -3.58 -6.69
C LYS A 471 -19.59 -2.58 -6.97
N VAL A 472 -20.09 -1.93 -5.92
CA VAL A 472 -20.97 -0.76 -6.05
C VAL A 472 -20.21 0.37 -6.74
N THR A 473 -20.73 0.84 -7.87
CA THR A 473 -20.21 2.00 -8.60
C THR A 473 -21.33 3.03 -8.78
N LYS A 474 -21.00 4.31 -9.03
CA LYS A 474 -22.02 5.36 -9.23
C LYS A 474 -23.02 5.02 -10.37
N SER A 475 -22.62 4.21 -11.34
CA SER A 475 -23.48 3.72 -12.44
C SER A 475 -24.37 2.54 -12.06
N ALA A 476 -24.12 1.85 -10.95
CA ALA A 476 -24.91 0.70 -10.52
C ALA A 476 -26.28 1.07 -9.91
N ARG A 477 -26.59 2.37 -9.82
CA ARG A 477 -27.80 2.85 -9.12
C ARG A 477 -29.12 2.51 -9.81
N PHE A 478 -29.16 2.22 -11.11
CA PHE A 478 -30.40 1.78 -11.77
C PHE A 478 -30.07 0.89 -12.98
N GLY A 479 -30.39 -0.40 -12.85
CA GLY A 479 -30.41 -1.40 -13.91
C GLY A 479 -31.63 -2.29 -13.72
#